data_AF-A0A1G0HAV5-F1
#
_entry.id   AF-A0A1G0HAV5-F1
#
_cell.length_a   1.000
_cell.length_b   1.000
_cell.length_c   1.000
_cell.angle_alpha   90.00
_cell.angle_beta   90.00
_cell.angle_gamma   90.00
#
_symmetry.space_group_name_H-M   'P 1'
#
loop_
_entity.id
_entity.type
_entity.pdbx_description
1 polymer ?
#
loop_
_entity_poly.entity_id
_entity_poly.type
_entity_poly.pdbx_seq_one_letter_code
_entity_poly.pdbx_strand_id
1 'polypeptide(L)' 'MKENISYSESSMRSGISISNQRYQKQIIGPSEIMHLNDLEAFIRLPGNFPLTKIKLDYKSRENVADAIIAKYAV' A
#
# COMPACT_ATOMS: atom_id res chain seq x y z
N MET A 1 0.18 -9.91 -16.09
CA MET A 1 0.96 -10.20 -17.31
C MET A 1 0.08 -9.89 -18.48
N LYS A 2 0.54 -9.05 -19.42
CA LYS A 2 -0.19 -8.77 -20.66
C LYS A 2 0.75 -9.16 -21.78
N GLU A 3 0.39 -10.19 -22.54
CA GLU A 3 1.18 -10.66 -23.66
C GLU A 3 0.60 -10.05 -24.92
N ASN A 4 1.40 -9.27 -25.64
CA ASN A 4 0.98 -8.66 -26.89
C ASN A 4 1.59 -9.49 -28.03
N ILE A 5 0.72 -10.18 -28.77
CA ILE A 5 1.09 -11.03 -29.89
C ILE A 5 0.61 -10.32 -31.17
N SER A 6 1.57 -9.83 -31.95
CA SER A 6 1.29 -9.21 -33.25
C SER A 6 1.54 -10.20 -34.38
N TYR A 7 0.52 -10.48 -35.19
CA TYR A 7 0.62 -11.30 -36.40
C TYR A 7 0.69 -10.38 -37.63
N SER A 8 1.70 -10.57 -38.48
CA SER A 8 1.80 -9.90 -39.80
C SER A 8 1.52 -10.91 -40.91
N GLU A 9 0.70 -10.54 -41.90
CA GLU A 9 0.17 -11.37 -43.00
C GLU A 9 1.21 -11.80 -44.06
N SER A 10 2.35 -12.37 -43.65
CA SER A 10 3.29 -12.99 -44.62
C SER A 10 3.97 -14.21 -44.01
N SER A 11 3.28 -15.35 -44.03
CA SER A 11 3.69 -16.64 -43.45
C SER A 11 5.10 -17.12 -43.82
N MET A 12 5.71 -16.66 -44.93
CA MET A 12 7.08 -17.01 -45.34
C MET A 12 8.18 -16.13 -44.72
N ARG A 13 7.82 -15.04 -44.01
CA ARG A 13 8.74 -14.10 -43.34
C ARG A 13 8.13 -13.55 -42.03
N SER A 14 7.21 -14.28 -41.40
CA SER A 14 6.56 -13.83 -40.16
C SER A 14 7.44 -14.13 -38.96
N GLY A 15 8.25 -13.16 -38.56
CA GLY A 15 8.80 -13.13 -37.20
C GLY A 15 7.65 -12.91 -36.21
N ILE A 16 7.34 -13.93 -35.41
CA ILE A 16 6.37 -13.81 -34.32
C ILE A 16 7.05 -12.96 -33.23
N SER A 17 6.58 -11.74 -33.02
CA SER A 17 7.05 -10.89 -31.92
C SER A 17 6.16 -11.14 -30.70
N ILE A 18 6.68 -11.92 -29.74
CA ILE A 18 6.05 -12.10 -28.43
C ILE A 18 6.70 -11.08 -27.49
N SER A 19 6.01 -9.96 -27.27
CA SER A 19 6.50 -8.94 -26.33
C SER A 19 5.93 -9.19 -24.93
N ASN A 20 6.78 -9.75 -24.06
CA ASN A 20 6.44 -9.97 -22.66
C ASN A 20 6.69 -8.70 -21.85
N GLN A 21 5.64 -7.90 -21.67
CA GLN A 21 5.72 -6.69 -20.87
C GLN A 21 5.55 -7.03 -19.37
N ARG A 22 6.65 -6.92 -18.62
CA ARG A 22 6.65 -6.97 -17.15
C ARG A 22 6.58 -5.55 -16.60
N TYR A 23 5.55 -5.28 -15.80
CA TYR A 23 5.38 -3.99 -15.12
C TYR A 23 5.51 -4.19 -13.62
N GLN A 24 6.34 -3.37 -12.99
CA GLN A 24 6.38 -3.24 -11.55
C GLN A 24 5.31 -2.23 -11.14
N LYS A 25 4.25 -2.70 -10.46
CA LYS A 25 3.25 -1.82 -9.84
C LYS A 25 3.65 -1.54 -8.39
N GLN A 26 3.35 -0.34 -7.93
CA GLN A 26 3.42 -0.03 -6.50
C GLN A 26 2.39 -0.91 -5.76
N ILE A 27 2.79 -1.40 -4.57
CA ILE A 27 1.92 -2.24 -3.74
C ILE A 27 0.76 -1.42 -3.17
N ILE A 28 1.02 -0.14 -2.85
CA ILE A 28 0.02 0.83 -2.42
C ILE A 28 0.23 2.12 -3.19
N GLY A 29 -0.85 2.63 -3.80
CA GLY A 29 -0.86 3.91 -4.48
C GLY A 29 -1.07 5.08 -3.50
N PRO A 30 -0.60 6.31 -3.84
CA PRO A 30 -0.85 7.50 -3.03
C PRO A 30 -2.35 7.75 -2.78
N SER A 31 -3.19 7.47 -3.78
CA SER A 31 -4.64 7.57 -3.67
C SER A 31 -5.21 6.64 -2.58
N GLU A 32 -4.70 5.42 -2.44
CA GLU A 32 -5.18 4.47 -1.42
C GLU A 32 -4.84 4.95 -0.01
N ILE A 33 -3.69 5.63 0.16
CA ILE A 33 -3.30 6.24 1.43
C ILE A 33 -4.23 7.43 1.75
N MET A 34 -4.55 8.25 0.75
CA MET A 34 -5.44 9.40 0.92
C MET A 34 -6.89 9.01 1.23
N HIS A 35 -7.34 7.82 0.81
CA HIS A 35 -8.69 7.30 1.07
C HIS A 35 -8.78 6.41 2.32
N LEU A 36 -7.74 6.34 3.16
CA LEU A 36 -7.83 5.62 4.43
C LEU A 36 -8.83 6.30 5.37
N ASN A 37 -9.69 5.49 5.98
CA ASN A 37 -10.60 5.99 7.00
C ASN A 37 -9.86 6.20 8.33
N ASP A 38 -10.49 6.96 9.23
CA ASP A 38 -10.00 7.06 10.61
C ASP A 38 -9.83 5.67 11.22
N LEU A 39 -8.76 5.52 12.01
CA LEU A 39 -8.37 4.25 12.64
C LEU A 39 -7.98 3.13 11.66
N GLU A 40 -7.72 3.40 10.38
CA GLU A 40 -7.13 2.42 9.46
C GLU A 40 -5.68 2.78 9.13
N ALA A 41 -4.80 1.78 9.10
CA ALA A 41 -3.39 1.99 8.80
C ALA A 41 -2.80 0.83 7.99
N PHE A 42 -1.80 1.15 7.16
CA PHE A 42 -0.93 0.15 6.55
C PHE A 42 0.34 0.01 7.38
N ILE A 43 0.65 -1.21 7.81
CA ILE A 43 1.83 -1.50 8.64
C ILE A 43 2.81 -2.35 7.87
N ARG A 44 4.09 -1.98 8.00
CA ARG A 44 5.24 -2.78 7.60
C ARG A 44 6.02 -3.16 8.85
N LEU A 45 6.09 -4.46 9.13
CA LEU A 45 6.94 -4.98 10.20
C LEU A 45 8.40 -5.05 9.72
N PRO A 46 9.39 -4.85 10.62
CA PRO A 46 10.78 -5.10 10.28
C PRO A 46 10.97 -6.58 9.93
N GLY A 47 11.64 -6.85 8.80
CA GLY A 47 11.85 -8.20 8.28
C GLY A 47 11.10 -8.48 6.99
N ASN A 48 11.01 -9.77 6.61
CA ASN A 48 10.38 -10.24 5.38
C ASN A 48 8.89 -10.56 5.59
N PHE A 49 8.14 -9.58 6.11
CA PHE A 49 6.71 -9.70 6.30
C PHE A 49 5.95 -8.96 5.20
N PRO A 50 4.80 -9.49 4.76
CA PRO A 50 3.94 -8.78 3.82
C PRO A 50 3.40 -7.52 4.48
N LEU A 51 3.15 -6.50 3.66
CA LEU A 51 2.48 -5.28 4.07
C LEU A 51 0.99 -5.60 4.33
N THR A 52 0.45 -5.17 5.47
CA THR A 52 -0.94 -5.47 5.84
C THR A 52 -1.72 -4.21 6.18
N LYS A 53 -3.02 -4.23 5.85
CA LYS A 53 -3.98 -3.22 6.31
C LYS A 53 -4.52 -3.68 7.67
N ILE A 54 -4.50 -2.80 8.65
CA ILE A 54 -5.04 -3.04 9.98
C ILE A 54 -6.09 -2.00 10.34
N LYS A 55 -6.98 -2.37 11.27
CA LYS A 55 -7.93 -1.48 11.92
C LYS A 55 -7.51 -1.33 13.38
N LEU A 56 -7.41 -0.08 13.84
CA LEU A 56 -7.04 0.29 15.19
C LEU A 56 -8.31 0.44 16.03
N ASP A 57 -8.44 -0.36 17.09
CA ASP A 57 -9.56 -0.20 18.00
C ASP A 57 -9.22 0.86 19.06
N TYR A 58 -10.11 1.85 19.21
CA TYR A 58 -9.95 2.86 20.25
C TYR A 58 -10.17 2.22 21.62
N LYS A 59 -9.11 2.15 22.42
CA LYS A 59 -9.15 1.64 23.80
C LYS A 59 -9.04 2.80 24.78
N SER A 60 -10.13 3.10 25.47
CA SER A 60 -10.12 4.03 26.60
C SER A 60 -9.21 3.48 27.71
N ARG A 61 -8.37 4.35 28.26
CA ARG A 61 -7.46 4.04 29.37
C ARG A 61 -7.79 4.95 30.54
N GLU A 62 -7.77 4.39 31.74
CA GLU A 62 -7.99 5.17 32.96
C GLU A 62 -6.86 6.16 33.17
N ASN A 63 -7.23 7.35 33.65
CA ASN A 63 -6.28 8.41 33.92
C ASN A 63 -5.70 8.20 35.32
N VAL A 64 -4.45 7.71 35.39
CA VAL A 64 -3.77 7.39 36.64
C VAL A 64 -3.13 8.63 37.30
N ALA A 65 -2.90 9.72 36.54
CA ALA A 65 -2.23 10.91 37.05
C ALA A 65 -2.64 12.17 36.28
N ASP A 66 -2.78 13.29 36.98
CA ASP A 66 -3.15 14.56 36.37
C ASP A 66 -2.23 14.92 35.19
N ALA A 67 -2.83 15.20 34.04
CA ALA A 67 -2.10 15.46 32.80
C ALA A 67 -1.23 16.72 32.89
N ILE A 68 -1.63 17.68 33.72
CA ILE A 68 -0.91 18.94 33.94
C ILE A 68 -1.00 19.30 35.41
N ILE A 69 0.15 19.52 36.05
CA ILE A 69 0.23 20.06 37.41
C ILE A 69 0.66 21.52 37.29
N ALA A 70 -0.30 22.45 37.35
CA ALA A 70 -0.02 23.88 37.31
C ALA A 70 0.58 24.32 38.66
N LYS A 71 1.91 24.44 38.73
CA LYS A 71 2.59 24.85 39.98
C LYS A 71 2.58 26.37 40.21
N TYR A 72 2.24 27.17 39.20
CA TYR A 72 2.11 28.62 39.28
C TYR A 72 1.08 29.07 38.23
N ALA A 73 -0.20 29.09 38.61
CA ALA A 73 -1.16 29.95 37.91
C ALA A 73 -0.99 31.34 38.54
N VAL A 74 -0.41 32.26 37.75
CA VAL A 74 -0.24 33.68 38.10
C VAL A 74 -1.60 34.33 38.33
#